data_AF-A0A356G3N8-F1
#
_entry.id   AF-A0A356G3N8-F1
#
_cell.length_a   1.000
_cell.length_b   1.000
_cell.length_c   1.000
_cell.angle_alpha   90.00
_cell.angle_beta   90.00
_cell.angle_gamma   90.00
#
_symmetry.space_group_name_H-M   'P 1'
#
loop_
_entity.id
_entity.type
_entity.pdbx_description
1 polymer ?
#
loop_
_entity_poly.entity_id
_entity_poly.type
_entity_poly.pdbx_seq_one_letter_code
_entity_poly.pdbx_strand_id
1 'polypeptide(L)'
;MRIRTALTTVTATLALVLLATGCKAQTQEAPAADAGQDEAPAATESADEFTSTAMVVTLSDDQVLFVDQETETPYYPTLPEDAPELTAGDVVRVTGNGIMLESYPGQYPGITKVEVVEEGAPEDAEKYADLVSQLDASRDPADPPYATVEYRTADAIVSLFPLTCSSTWTFEQDGETQTVNTDAPHPIQYEAEGMPEATVDGPTEVTASFDEPAVYVDVTRYLEADISEAAAATGSVHELSASDVIGETIDAQLADGGVTLTVEPGYRYALEVSFEQGIAMYVFTVA
;
A
#
# COMPACT_ATOMS: atom_id res chain seq x y z
N MET A 1 22.78 24.78 53.33
CA MET A 1 21.35 24.91 53.69
C MET A 1 20.77 23.51 53.88
N ARG A 2 19.79 23.28 54.76
CA ARG A 2 19.38 21.93 55.17
C ARG A 2 18.39 21.29 54.17
N ILE A 3 18.68 20.05 53.75
CA ILE A 3 17.75 19.18 53.02
C ILE A 3 16.68 18.67 53.99
N ARG A 4 15.40 18.67 53.57
CA ARG A 4 14.28 17.99 54.25
C ARG A 4 13.25 17.46 53.25
N THR A 5 13.32 16.14 53.04
CA THR A 5 12.22 15.16 53.02
C THR A 5 10.79 15.61 52.74
N ALA A 6 10.16 15.00 51.73
CA ALA A 6 8.82 14.42 51.82
C ALA A 6 8.65 13.30 50.75
N LEU A 7 8.50 12.06 51.20
CA LEU A 7 8.14 10.90 50.37
C LEU A 7 6.81 10.38 50.91
N THR A 8 5.77 10.29 50.08
CA THR A 8 4.43 9.89 50.53
C THR A 8 3.94 8.69 49.71
N THR A 9 4.06 7.50 50.30
CA THR A 9 3.52 6.26 49.75
C THR A 9 2.04 6.13 50.12
N VAL A 10 1.19 5.70 49.18
CA VAL A 10 -0.17 5.26 49.48
C VAL A 10 -0.31 3.81 49.03
N THR A 11 -0.63 2.93 49.97
CA THR A 11 -0.85 1.50 49.75
C THR A 11 -2.30 1.19 50.07
N ALA A 12 -3.01 0.50 49.18
CA ALA A 12 -4.36 0.02 49.44
C ALA A 12 -4.49 -1.43 48.97
N THR A 13 -4.92 -2.31 49.87
CA THR A 13 -5.02 -3.76 49.66
C THR A 13 -6.39 -4.21 50.18
N LEU A 14 -7.23 -4.88 49.38
CA LEU A 14 -8.26 -5.77 49.94
C LEU A 14 -8.79 -6.88 49.01
N ALA A 15 -8.43 -8.10 49.37
CA ALA A 15 -9.16 -9.38 49.34
C ALA A 15 -10.15 -9.75 48.21
N LEU A 16 -9.69 -10.74 47.43
CA LEU A 16 -10.37 -11.92 46.89
C LEU A 16 -11.58 -12.48 47.70
N VAL A 17 -12.66 -12.87 47.00
CA VAL A 17 -13.50 -14.04 47.35
C VAL A 17 -13.88 -14.80 46.07
N LEU A 18 -13.71 -16.12 46.08
CA LEU A 18 -13.99 -17.04 44.97
C LEU A 18 -14.86 -18.18 45.52
N LEU A 19 -16.08 -18.38 45.00
CA LEU A 19 -16.93 -19.52 45.36
C LEU A 19 -17.72 -20.02 44.15
N ALA A 20 -17.45 -21.26 43.75
CA ALA A 20 -18.19 -21.99 42.74
C ALA A 20 -18.95 -23.15 43.39
N THR A 21 -20.25 -23.28 43.13
CA THR A 21 -21.00 -24.55 43.22
C THR A 21 -22.33 -24.39 42.50
N GLY A 22 -22.69 -25.36 41.65
CA GLY A 22 -24.02 -25.45 41.06
C GLY A 22 -24.79 -26.67 41.58
N CYS A 23 -26.12 -26.65 41.49
CA CYS A 23 -26.96 -27.85 41.43
C CYS A 23 -28.38 -27.53 40.92
N LYS A 24 -29.08 -28.56 40.43
CA LYS A 24 -30.35 -28.48 39.68
C LYS A 24 -31.58 -28.43 40.60
N ALA A 25 -32.70 -27.84 40.12
CA ALA A 25 -33.90 -28.58 39.67
C ALA A 25 -35.25 -27.83 39.89
N GLN A 26 -36.07 -27.72 38.82
CA GLN A 26 -37.55 -27.96 38.76
C GLN A 26 -38.51 -27.11 39.65
N THR A 27 -39.82 -26.90 39.44
CA THR A 27 -40.86 -27.15 38.39
C THR A 27 -42.18 -26.56 38.98
N GLN A 28 -43.20 -26.02 38.30
CA GLN A 28 -43.47 -25.58 36.90
C GLN A 28 -44.92 -25.06 36.88
N GLU A 29 -45.27 -24.00 36.11
CA GLU A 29 -46.67 -23.80 35.67
C GLU A 29 -46.76 -23.18 34.26
N ALA A 30 -47.63 -23.75 33.42
CA ALA A 30 -47.93 -23.38 32.03
C ALA A 30 -49.45 -23.54 31.82
N PRO A 31 -50.08 -22.84 30.85
CA PRO A 31 -50.25 -23.39 29.49
C PRO A 31 -49.96 -22.34 28.38
N ALA A 32 -49.43 -22.64 27.20
CA ALA A 32 -49.72 -23.65 26.16
C ALA A 32 -50.68 -23.17 25.04
N ALA A 33 -50.10 -22.74 23.90
CA ALA A 33 -50.61 -22.70 22.52
C ALA A 33 -49.50 -22.08 21.63
N ASP A 34 -49.34 -22.35 20.33
CA ASP A 34 -49.59 -23.54 19.50
C ASP A 34 -48.57 -23.46 18.34
N ALA A 35 -48.32 -24.54 17.61
CA ALA A 35 -47.18 -24.65 16.70
C ALA A 35 -47.26 -23.71 15.46
N GLY A 36 -46.20 -22.95 15.24
CA GLY A 36 -45.85 -22.31 13.97
C GLY A 36 -44.41 -22.67 13.61
N GLN A 37 -44.17 -23.05 12.36
CA GLN A 37 -42.82 -23.35 11.87
C GLN A 37 -42.09 -22.03 11.58
N ASP A 38 -41.06 -21.70 12.36
CA ASP A 38 -40.07 -20.72 11.91
C ASP A 38 -39.19 -21.40 10.84
N GLU A 39 -39.62 -21.25 9.59
CA GLU A 39 -38.69 -21.32 8.47
C GLU A 39 -37.68 -20.18 8.66
N ALA A 40 -36.40 -20.52 8.79
CA ALA A 40 -35.36 -19.51 8.71
C ALA A 40 -35.52 -18.79 7.36
N PRO A 41 -35.59 -17.44 7.33
CA PRO A 41 -35.69 -16.73 6.07
C PRO A 41 -34.37 -16.95 5.33
N ALA A 42 -34.42 -17.82 4.33
CA ALA A 42 -33.42 -17.83 3.28
C ALA A 42 -33.50 -16.45 2.61
N ALA A 43 -32.53 -15.59 2.90
CA ALA A 43 -32.29 -14.36 2.15
C ALA A 43 -31.75 -14.72 0.77
N THR A 44 -32.60 -15.37 -0.03
CA THR A 44 -32.50 -15.32 -1.49
C THR A 44 -33.09 -13.98 -1.90
N GLU A 45 -32.36 -12.90 -1.64
CA GLU A 45 -32.50 -11.74 -2.51
C GLU A 45 -32.06 -12.23 -3.89
N SER A 46 -33.00 -12.25 -4.83
CA SER A 46 -32.62 -12.24 -6.24
C SER A 46 -31.85 -10.94 -6.43
N ALA A 47 -30.53 -11.04 -6.56
CA ALA A 47 -29.74 -9.94 -7.08
C ALA A 47 -30.30 -9.65 -8.47
N ASP A 48 -31.11 -8.59 -8.57
CA ASP A 48 -31.67 -8.17 -9.84
C ASP A 48 -30.50 -7.85 -10.78
N GLU A 49 -30.58 -8.36 -12.00
CA GLU A 49 -29.55 -8.23 -13.02
C GLU A 49 -29.38 -6.75 -13.39
N PHE A 50 -28.38 -6.10 -12.78
CA PHE A 50 -28.07 -4.71 -13.07
C PHE A 50 -27.41 -4.63 -14.44
N THR A 51 -27.98 -3.81 -15.31
CA THR A 51 -27.43 -3.53 -16.64
C THR A 51 -27.27 -2.03 -16.81
N SER A 52 -26.05 -1.58 -17.13
CA SER A 52 -25.77 -0.20 -17.54
C SER A 52 -25.08 -0.13 -18.89
N THR A 53 -24.93 1.09 -19.41
CA THR A 53 -24.18 1.39 -20.63
C THR A 53 -23.08 2.37 -20.29
N ALA A 54 -21.84 2.04 -20.62
CA ALA A 54 -20.66 2.83 -20.29
C ALA A 54 -19.80 3.06 -21.54
N MET A 55 -19.03 4.14 -21.55
CA MET A 55 -17.95 4.33 -22.51
C MET A 55 -16.63 3.83 -21.92
N VAL A 56 -15.84 3.13 -22.74
CA VAL A 56 -14.48 2.70 -22.44
C VAL A 56 -13.55 3.91 -22.54
N VAL A 57 -12.77 4.12 -21.49
CA VAL A 57 -11.71 5.12 -21.41
C VAL A 57 -10.46 4.41 -20.88
N THR A 58 -9.27 4.87 -21.27
CA THR A 58 -8.00 4.32 -20.81
C THR A 58 -7.25 5.41 -20.03
N LEU A 59 -6.67 5.04 -18.89
CA LEU A 59 -5.78 5.88 -18.09
C LEU A 59 -4.34 5.83 -18.63
N SER A 60 -3.45 6.61 -18.05
CA SER A 60 -2.05 6.73 -18.49
C SER A 60 -1.21 5.44 -18.35
N ASP A 61 -1.65 4.50 -17.50
CA ASP A 61 -1.01 3.20 -17.20
C ASP A 61 -1.63 2.02 -17.98
N ASP A 62 -2.33 2.30 -19.09
CA ASP A 62 -3.18 1.36 -19.84
C ASP A 62 -4.36 0.77 -19.05
N GLN A 63 -4.67 1.25 -17.83
CA GLN A 63 -5.82 0.77 -17.06
C GLN A 63 -7.15 1.20 -17.69
N VAL A 64 -8.04 0.22 -17.87
CA VAL A 64 -9.40 0.45 -18.38
C VAL A 64 -10.28 1.07 -17.29
N LEU A 65 -10.92 2.19 -17.64
CA LEU A 65 -11.93 2.88 -16.85
C LEU A 65 -13.25 2.90 -17.63
N PHE A 66 -14.36 2.60 -16.96
CA PHE A 66 -15.70 2.74 -17.54
C PHE A 66 -16.35 4.03 -17.02
N VAL A 67 -16.87 4.85 -17.92
CA VAL A 67 -17.69 6.01 -17.56
C VAL A 67 -19.14 5.71 -17.92
N ASP A 68 -19.99 5.59 -16.90
CA ASP A 68 -21.41 5.31 -17.09
C ASP A 68 -22.10 6.45 -17.85
N GLN A 69 -22.86 6.12 -18.92
CA GLN A 69 -23.44 7.13 -19.81
C GLN A 69 -24.73 7.78 -19.26
N GLU A 70 -25.35 7.24 -18.22
CA GLU A 70 -26.54 7.84 -17.59
C GLU A 70 -26.15 8.76 -16.43
N THR A 71 -25.15 8.37 -15.67
CA THR A 71 -24.72 9.05 -14.42
C THR A 71 -23.42 9.84 -14.55
N GLU A 72 -22.74 9.76 -15.70
CA GLU A 72 -21.41 10.33 -15.97
C GLU A 72 -20.34 9.96 -14.91
N THR A 73 -20.56 8.86 -14.19
CA THR A 73 -19.74 8.46 -13.04
C THR A 73 -18.67 7.44 -13.47
N PRO A 74 -17.39 7.64 -13.13
CA PRO A 74 -16.31 6.71 -13.43
C PRO A 74 -16.28 5.51 -12.48
N TYR A 75 -15.94 4.33 -13.01
CA TYR A 75 -15.64 3.15 -12.22
C TYR A 75 -14.64 2.22 -12.89
N TYR A 76 -13.87 1.52 -12.06
CA TYR A 76 -12.98 0.44 -12.48
C TYR A 76 -13.79 -0.87 -12.63
N PRO A 77 -13.83 -1.46 -13.84
CA PRO A 77 -14.46 -2.75 -14.05
C PRO A 77 -13.53 -3.89 -13.62
N THR A 78 -14.07 -4.93 -12.98
CA THR A 78 -13.40 -6.24 -12.98
C THR A 78 -13.90 -7.02 -14.19
N LEU A 79 -13.10 -7.09 -15.24
CA LEU A 79 -13.48 -7.76 -16.49
C LEU A 79 -13.50 -9.29 -16.31
N PRO A 80 -14.54 -10.01 -16.78
CA PRO A 80 -14.57 -11.46 -16.78
C PRO A 80 -13.59 -12.04 -17.84
N GLU A 81 -13.21 -13.31 -17.69
CA GLU A 81 -12.25 -13.99 -18.59
C GLU A 81 -12.69 -14.03 -20.06
N ASP A 82 -13.99 -13.92 -20.33
CA ASP A 82 -14.60 -13.91 -21.67
C ASP A 82 -14.99 -12.51 -22.16
N ALA A 83 -14.50 -11.45 -21.50
CA ALA A 83 -14.65 -10.07 -21.98
C ALA A 83 -14.05 -9.91 -23.40
N PRO A 84 -14.69 -9.10 -24.27
CA PRO A 84 -14.10 -8.75 -25.55
C PRO A 84 -12.84 -7.89 -25.37
N GLU A 85 -12.02 -7.81 -26.41
CA GLU A 85 -10.99 -6.78 -26.53
C GLU A 85 -11.69 -5.40 -26.60
N LEU A 86 -11.19 -4.43 -25.83
CA LEU A 86 -11.82 -3.11 -25.64
C LEU A 86 -10.86 -2.01 -26.10
N THR A 87 -11.39 -1.04 -26.84
CA THR A 87 -10.66 0.15 -27.29
C THR A 87 -11.24 1.40 -26.63
N ALA A 88 -10.40 2.40 -26.32
CA ALA A 88 -10.88 3.70 -25.88
C ALA A 88 -11.90 4.28 -26.88
N GLY A 89 -13.02 4.78 -26.38
CA GLY A 89 -14.15 5.27 -27.17
C GLY A 89 -15.27 4.24 -27.39
N ASP A 90 -15.01 2.93 -27.25
CA ASP A 90 -16.05 1.90 -27.38
C ASP A 90 -17.19 2.15 -26.38
N VAL A 91 -18.42 1.86 -26.79
CA VAL A 91 -19.57 1.82 -25.89
C VAL A 91 -19.88 0.37 -25.55
N VAL A 92 -19.89 0.07 -24.26
CA VAL A 92 -20.16 -1.26 -23.72
C VAL A 92 -21.47 -1.30 -22.93
N ARG A 93 -22.18 -2.42 -23.04
CA ARG A 93 -23.21 -2.83 -22.08
C ARG A 93 -22.55 -3.69 -21.01
N VAL A 94 -22.78 -3.35 -19.76
CA VAL A 94 -22.21 -4.00 -18.59
C VAL A 94 -23.34 -4.65 -17.80
N THR A 95 -23.22 -5.94 -17.53
CA THR A 95 -24.21 -6.72 -16.76
C THR A 95 -23.54 -7.29 -15.52
N GLY A 96 -24.20 -7.19 -14.37
CA GLY A 96 -23.68 -7.67 -13.09
C GLY A 96 -24.69 -7.62 -11.95
N ASN A 97 -24.20 -7.73 -10.71
CA ASN A 97 -25.02 -7.78 -9.50
C ASN A 97 -25.43 -6.40 -8.92
N GLY A 98 -25.01 -5.29 -9.53
CA GLY A 98 -25.27 -3.92 -9.09
C GLY A 98 -24.48 -3.44 -7.87
N ILE A 99 -23.58 -4.26 -7.31
CA ILE A 99 -22.83 -3.96 -6.10
C ILE A 99 -21.50 -3.30 -6.48
N MET A 100 -21.45 -1.97 -6.37
CA MET A 100 -20.22 -1.18 -6.47
C MET A 100 -19.65 -0.91 -5.06
N LEU A 101 -18.32 -0.84 -4.94
CA LEU A 101 -17.65 -0.45 -3.70
C LEU A 101 -17.72 1.07 -3.50
N GLU A 102 -17.79 1.51 -2.24
CA GLU A 102 -17.85 2.93 -1.86
C GLU A 102 -16.49 3.64 -2.01
N SER A 103 -16.06 3.85 -3.26
CA SER A 103 -14.83 4.55 -3.65
C SER A 103 -15.09 5.55 -4.78
N TYR A 104 -14.09 6.41 -5.07
CA TYR A 104 -14.09 7.27 -6.27
C TYR A 104 -12.72 7.18 -6.97
N PRO A 105 -12.63 6.66 -8.20
CA PRO A 105 -13.69 5.98 -8.96
C PRO A 105 -14.31 4.81 -8.19
N GLY A 106 -15.56 4.46 -8.51
CA GLY A 106 -16.17 3.25 -7.97
C GLY A 106 -15.40 2.01 -8.41
N GLN A 107 -15.46 0.91 -7.66
CA GLN A 107 -15.00 -0.39 -8.15
C GLN A 107 -16.20 -1.31 -8.33
N TYR A 108 -16.30 -2.00 -9.47
CA TYR A 108 -17.40 -2.92 -9.76
C TYR A 108 -16.91 -4.36 -9.96
N PRO A 109 -16.68 -5.11 -8.86
CA PRO A 109 -16.22 -6.51 -8.92
C PRO A 109 -17.31 -7.52 -9.30
N GLY A 110 -18.57 -7.08 -9.34
CA GLY A 110 -19.74 -7.92 -9.61
C GLY A 110 -20.16 -8.02 -11.07
N ILE A 111 -19.31 -7.60 -12.02
CA ILE A 111 -19.55 -7.70 -13.45
C ILE A 111 -19.48 -9.18 -13.88
N THR A 112 -20.52 -9.64 -14.58
CA THR A 112 -20.63 -11.00 -15.10
C THR A 112 -20.57 -11.06 -16.63
N LYS A 113 -20.75 -9.92 -17.31
CA LYS A 113 -20.68 -9.82 -18.77
C LYS A 113 -20.39 -8.38 -19.21
N VAL A 114 -19.58 -8.24 -20.26
CA VAL A 114 -19.35 -7.00 -20.98
C VAL A 114 -19.58 -7.27 -22.47
N GLU A 115 -20.36 -6.42 -23.14
CA GLU A 115 -20.62 -6.50 -24.59
C GLU A 115 -20.35 -5.14 -25.24
N VAL A 116 -19.47 -5.06 -26.23
CA VAL A 116 -19.39 -3.87 -27.10
C VAL A 116 -20.71 -3.75 -27.87
N VAL A 117 -21.36 -2.59 -27.76
CA VAL A 117 -22.65 -2.28 -28.42
C VAL A 117 -22.51 -1.22 -29.50
N GLU A 118 -21.45 -0.43 -29.45
CA GLU A 118 -21.02 0.51 -30.49
C GLU A 118 -19.48 0.55 -30.47
N GLU A 119 -18.85 0.24 -31.62
CA GLU A 119 -17.40 0.42 -31.80
C GLU A 119 -17.12 1.92 -31.92
N GLY A 120 -16.22 2.44 -31.09
CA GLY A 120 -15.85 3.86 -31.05
C GLY A 120 -14.51 4.16 -31.70
N ALA A 121 -14.16 5.44 -31.75
CA ALA A 121 -12.79 5.89 -31.99
C ALA A 121 -12.19 6.49 -30.70
N PRO A 122 -10.86 6.44 -30.48
CA PRO A 122 -10.24 7.05 -29.31
C PRO A 122 -10.60 8.52 -29.10
N GLU A 123 -10.84 9.27 -30.19
CA GLU A 123 -11.32 10.65 -30.18
C GLU A 123 -12.68 10.81 -29.48
N ASP A 124 -13.55 9.79 -29.45
CA ASP A 124 -14.84 9.83 -28.75
C ASP A 124 -14.68 9.85 -27.22
N ALA A 125 -13.54 9.38 -26.70
CA ALA A 125 -13.19 9.43 -25.28
C ALA A 125 -12.60 10.78 -24.85
N GLU A 126 -12.18 11.67 -25.76
CA GLU A 126 -11.57 12.97 -25.44
C GLU A 126 -12.46 13.86 -24.57
N LYS A 127 -13.79 13.71 -24.65
CA LYS A 127 -14.75 14.40 -23.77
C LYS A 127 -14.55 14.10 -22.27
N TYR A 128 -13.84 13.01 -21.95
CA TYR A 128 -13.47 12.62 -20.59
C TYR A 128 -11.99 12.93 -20.26
N ALA A 129 -11.24 13.64 -21.11
CA ALA A 129 -9.82 13.95 -20.86
C ALA A 129 -9.61 14.69 -19.52
N ASP A 130 -10.46 15.67 -19.18
CA ASP A 130 -10.41 16.35 -17.88
C ASP A 130 -10.70 15.41 -16.70
N LEU A 131 -11.52 14.36 -16.91
CA LEU A 131 -11.83 13.35 -15.91
C LEU A 131 -10.63 12.39 -15.75
N VAL A 132 -10.08 11.88 -16.86
CA VAL A 132 -8.85 11.08 -16.88
C VAL A 132 -7.73 11.81 -16.15
N SER A 133 -7.44 13.07 -16.49
CA SER A 133 -6.41 13.89 -15.82
C SER A 133 -6.66 14.16 -14.33
N GLN A 134 -7.85 13.89 -13.79
CA GLN A 134 -8.13 13.97 -12.35
C GLN A 134 -8.07 12.60 -11.65
N LEU A 135 -8.19 11.50 -12.41
CA LEU A 135 -8.24 10.12 -11.92
C LEU A 135 -6.89 9.42 -12.08
N ASP A 136 -6.18 9.69 -13.18
CA ASP A 136 -4.73 9.85 -13.18
C ASP A 136 -4.38 11.02 -12.24
N ALA A 137 -4.57 10.80 -10.93
CA ALA A 137 -3.90 11.53 -9.86
C ALA A 137 -2.42 11.17 -9.96
N SER A 138 -1.83 11.66 -11.04
CA SER A 138 -0.50 11.36 -11.51
C SER A 138 0.43 11.86 -10.44
N ARG A 139 1.12 10.89 -9.83
CA ARG A 139 2.45 11.03 -9.24
C ARG A 139 3.15 12.22 -9.89
N ASP A 140 3.51 13.24 -9.09
CA ASP A 140 4.12 14.46 -9.62
C ASP A 140 5.33 14.04 -10.48
N PRO A 141 5.41 14.42 -11.77
CA PRO A 141 6.49 13.98 -12.64
C PRO A 141 7.87 14.45 -12.12
N ALA A 142 7.91 15.42 -11.21
CA ALA A 142 9.11 15.83 -10.47
C ALA A 142 9.57 14.85 -9.37
N ASP A 143 8.68 14.04 -8.81
CA ASP A 143 9.04 13.02 -7.83
C ASP A 143 9.79 11.85 -8.51
N PRO A 144 10.66 11.13 -7.80
CA PRO A 144 11.21 9.84 -8.25
C PRO A 144 10.29 8.64 -7.91
N PRO A 145 10.44 7.49 -8.60
CA PRO A 145 9.59 6.29 -8.49
C PRO A 145 9.23 5.91 -7.05
N TYR A 146 8.00 5.45 -6.81
CA TYR A 146 7.63 4.91 -5.51
C TYR A 146 8.15 3.47 -5.39
N ALA A 147 8.87 3.20 -4.30
CA ALA A 147 9.33 1.87 -3.95
C ALA A 147 8.36 1.19 -2.98
N THR A 148 8.20 -0.12 -3.12
CA THR A 148 7.53 -1.01 -2.14
C THR A 148 8.43 -2.21 -1.89
N VAL A 149 8.77 -2.48 -0.63
CA VAL A 149 9.54 -3.65 -0.19
C VAL A 149 8.57 -4.68 0.39
N GLU A 150 8.44 -5.82 -0.28
CA GLU A 150 7.61 -6.94 0.18
C GLU A 150 8.43 -8.06 0.78
N TYR A 151 7.96 -8.61 1.90
CA TYR A 151 8.55 -9.79 2.54
C TYR A 151 7.46 -10.68 3.16
N ARG A 152 7.83 -11.94 3.44
CA ARG A 152 6.89 -12.94 3.96
C ARG A 152 7.27 -13.39 5.37
N THR A 153 6.32 -13.29 6.28
CA THR A 153 6.40 -13.87 7.62
C THR A 153 5.65 -15.22 7.66
N ALA A 154 5.62 -15.89 8.82
CA ALA A 154 4.84 -17.11 8.98
C ALA A 154 3.32 -16.90 8.79
N ASP A 155 2.83 -15.68 9.08
CA ASP A 155 1.40 -15.37 9.17
C ASP A 155 0.90 -14.40 8.07
N ALA A 156 1.79 -13.68 7.38
CA ALA A 156 1.41 -12.66 6.38
C ALA A 156 2.45 -12.48 5.25
N ILE A 157 2.00 -11.84 4.17
CA ILE A 157 2.87 -11.04 3.30
C ILE A 157 2.77 -9.61 3.82
N VAL A 158 3.91 -8.94 3.99
CA VAL A 158 4.01 -7.58 4.51
C VAL A 158 4.64 -6.70 3.45
N SER A 159 3.97 -5.61 3.10
CA SER A 159 4.46 -4.59 2.17
C SER A 159 4.85 -3.34 2.96
N LEU A 160 6.07 -2.83 2.74
CA LEU A 160 6.67 -1.70 3.41
C LEU A 160 7.02 -0.63 2.38
N PHE A 161 6.74 0.64 2.66
CA PHE A 161 7.17 1.75 1.81
C PHE A 161 8.45 2.35 2.40
N PRO A 162 9.64 2.09 1.83
CA PRO A 162 10.88 2.68 2.32
C PRO A 162 10.88 4.20 2.12
N LEU A 163 11.68 4.90 2.92
CA LEU A 163 11.79 6.36 2.84
C LEU A 163 12.66 6.74 1.64
N THR A 164 12.12 7.51 0.71
CA THR A 164 12.92 8.17 -0.33
C THR A 164 13.74 9.29 0.30
N CYS A 165 15.07 9.22 0.18
CA CYS A 165 16.00 10.19 0.72
C CYS A 165 16.30 11.29 -0.30
N SER A 166 17.18 10.98 -1.25
CA SER A 166 17.67 11.88 -2.29
C SER A 166 17.31 11.34 -3.66
N SER A 167 17.28 12.24 -4.65
CA SER A 167 17.08 11.87 -6.05
C SER A 167 17.69 12.89 -7.00
N THR A 168 18.02 12.41 -8.21
CA THR A 168 18.23 13.25 -9.39
C THR A 168 17.30 12.70 -10.45
N TRP A 169 16.24 13.43 -10.77
CA TRP A 169 15.15 12.96 -11.64
C TRP A 169 14.94 13.89 -12.81
N THR A 170 14.86 13.34 -14.02
CA THR A 170 14.64 14.08 -15.28
C THR A 170 13.34 13.63 -15.91
N PHE A 171 12.45 14.59 -16.16
CA PHE A 171 11.11 14.37 -16.71
C PHE A 171 10.80 15.41 -17.78
N GLU A 172 9.77 15.17 -18.59
CA GLU A 172 9.24 16.17 -19.51
C GLU A 172 7.94 16.77 -18.98
N GLN A 173 7.81 18.10 -19.05
CA GLN A 173 6.60 18.83 -18.71
C GLN A 173 6.43 19.98 -19.72
N ASP A 174 5.22 20.15 -20.26
CA ASP A 174 4.90 21.12 -21.32
C ASP A 174 5.80 21.02 -22.59
N GLY A 175 6.40 19.86 -22.82
CA GLY A 175 7.36 19.62 -23.92
C GLY A 175 8.77 20.17 -23.68
N GLU A 176 9.08 20.58 -22.45
CA GLU A 176 10.43 20.94 -22.00
C GLU A 176 10.97 19.89 -21.01
N THR A 177 12.21 19.45 -21.21
CA THR A 177 12.91 18.57 -20.27
C THR A 177 13.31 19.36 -19.02
N GLN A 178 12.84 18.90 -17.85
CA GLN A 178 13.19 19.44 -16.55
C GLN A 178 14.03 18.43 -15.76
N THR A 179 14.82 18.90 -14.79
CA THR A 179 15.58 18.03 -13.88
C THR A 179 15.48 18.57 -12.46
N VAL A 180 14.97 17.75 -11.55
CA VAL A 180 14.89 18.03 -10.11
C VAL A 180 15.98 17.26 -9.38
N ASN A 181 16.59 17.93 -8.39
CA ASN A 181 17.61 17.36 -7.52
C ASN A 181 17.16 17.54 -6.08
N THR A 182 16.90 16.44 -5.40
CA THR A 182 16.56 16.41 -3.97
C THR A 182 17.84 16.13 -3.19
N ASP A 183 18.49 17.21 -2.72
CA ASP A 183 19.62 17.13 -1.81
C ASP A 183 19.10 16.80 -0.40
N ALA A 184 19.52 15.67 0.16
CA ALA A 184 19.00 15.12 1.39
C ALA A 184 20.12 14.47 2.22
N PRO A 185 19.92 14.28 3.54
CA PRO A 185 20.93 13.65 4.40
C PRO A 185 21.36 12.27 3.90
N HIS A 186 22.60 11.88 4.23
CA HIS A 186 23.09 10.53 3.99
C HIS A 186 22.22 9.50 4.76
N PRO A 187 22.02 8.26 4.28
CA PRO A 187 21.15 7.26 4.94
C PRO A 187 21.40 7.05 6.45
N ILE A 188 22.63 7.24 6.94
CA ILE A 188 22.98 7.13 8.37
C ILE A 188 22.59 8.35 9.23
N GLN A 189 22.27 9.49 8.61
CA GLN A 189 21.93 10.76 9.29
C GLN A 189 20.43 10.90 9.61
N TYR A 190 19.62 9.91 9.21
CA TYR A 190 18.22 9.79 9.62
C TYR A 190 18.11 9.12 10.98
N GLU A 191 17.17 9.56 11.81
CA GLU A 191 16.80 8.84 13.03
C GLU A 191 16.13 7.51 12.66
N ALA A 192 16.38 6.45 13.44
CA ALA A 192 15.68 5.17 13.26
C ALA A 192 14.22 5.25 13.72
N GLU A 193 13.92 6.09 14.73
CA GLU A 193 12.56 6.31 15.21
C GLU A 193 11.71 6.98 14.12
N GLY A 194 10.73 6.23 13.60
CA GLY A 194 9.85 6.68 12.51
C GLY A 194 10.38 6.40 11.10
N MET A 195 11.53 5.74 10.96
CA MET A 195 11.92 5.14 9.67
C MET A 195 11.01 3.92 9.37
N PRO A 196 10.66 3.65 8.10
CA PRO A 196 10.02 2.40 7.71
C PRO A 196 10.87 1.19 8.15
N GLU A 197 10.26 0.24 8.85
CA GLU A 197 10.92 -0.89 9.49
C GLU A 197 10.31 -2.22 9.01
N ALA A 198 11.15 -3.18 8.63
CA ALA A 198 10.76 -4.57 8.43
C ALA A 198 11.10 -5.41 9.68
N THR A 199 10.18 -6.26 10.13
CA THR A 199 10.37 -7.07 11.35
C THR A 199 10.50 -8.55 10.97
N VAL A 200 11.67 -9.15 11.21
CA VAL A 200 11.99 -10.53 10.79
C VAL A 200 12.86 -11.26 11.82
N ASP A 201 12.65 -12.56 12.04
CA ASP A 201 13.41 -13.33 13.04
C ASP A 201 14.86 -13.69 12.61
N GLY A 202 15.28 -13.30 11.41
CA GLY A 202 16.58 -13.68 10.83
C GLY A 202 16.70 -13.40 9.33
N PRO A 203 17.71 -13.97 8.65
CA PRO A 203 17.96 -13.74 7.23
C PRO A 203 16.73 -14.05 6.36
N THR A 204 16.19 -13.03 5.71
CA THR A 204 14.90 -13.07 5.01
C THR A 204 15.05 -12.48 3.60
N GLU A 205 14.51 -13.17 2.60
CA GLU A 205 14.43 -12.65 1.24
C GLU A 205 13.31 -11.60 1.15
N VAL A 206 13.61 -10.45 0.54
CA VAL A 206 12.65 -9.37 0.28
C VAL A 206 12.72 -8.96 -1.19
N THR A 207 11.59 -8.50 -1.73
CA THR A 207 11.49 -7.97 -3.10
C THR A 207 11.13 -6.49 -3.02
N ALA A 208 12.03 -5.62 -3.49
CA ALA A 208 11.72 -4.23 -3.77
C ALA A 208 11.17 -4.11 -5.19
N SER A 209 9.93 -3.63 -5.30
CA SER A 209 9.24 -3.30 -6.54
C SER A 209 9.08 -1.78 -6.67
N PHE A 210 8.99 -1.30 -7.89
CA PHE A 210 8.93 0.12 -8.23
C PHE A 210 7.80 0.34 -9.26
N ASP A 211 7.21 1.52 -9.29
CA ASP A 211 6.22 1.94 -10.31
C ASP A 211 6.86 2.27 -11.67
N GLU A 212 8.19 2.45 -11.72
CA GLU A 212 9.02 2.51 -12.93
C GLU A 212 10.10 1.42 -12.87
N PRO A 213 10.43 0.72 -13.97
CA PRO A 213 11.38 -0.39 -13.93
C PRO A 213 12.81 0.06 -13.61
N ALA A 214 13.41 -0.51 -12.57
CA ALA A 214 14.81 -0.26 -12.25
C ALA A 214 15.75 -0.85 -13.33
N VAL A 215 16.77 -0.07 -13.73
CA VAL A 215 17.79 -0.49 -14.70
C VAL A 215 19.12 -0.88 -14.05
N TYR A 216 19.35 -0.43 -12.81
CA TYR A 216 20.52 -0.77 -11.99
C TYR A 216 20.21 -0.54 -10.51
N VAL A 217 20.89 -1.27 -9.63
CA VAL A 217 20.82 -1.06 -8.18
C VAL A 217 22.18 -1.32 -7.53
N ASP A 218 22.55 -0.45 -6.59
CA ASP A 218 23.61 -0.69 -5.60
C ASP A 218 22.96 -0.69 -4.21
N VAL A 219 23.22 -1.74 -3.42
CA VAL A 219 22.66 -1.88 -2.06
C VAL A 219 23.77 -1.83 -1.04
N THR A 220 23.68 -0.86 -0.12
CA THR A 220 24.59 -0.75 1.03
C THR A 220 23.80 -0.95 2.32
N ARG A 221 24.30 -1.81 3.21
CA ARG A 221 23.76 -1.96 4.57
C ARG A 221 24.68 -1.38 5.63
N TYR A 222 24.09 -0.87 6.70
CA TYR A 222 24.78 -0.29 7.86
C TYR A 222 24.27 -0.97 9.12
N LEU A 223 25.16 -1.31 10.06
CA LEU A 223 24.75 -1.87 11.35
C LEU A 223 24.19 -0.74 12.23
N GLU A 224 22.95 -0.87 12.70
CA GLU A 224 22.29 0.15 13.55
C GLU A 224 23.08 0.42 14.84
N ALA A 225 23.77 -0.60 15.37
CA ALA A 225 24.64 -0.44 16.54
C ALA A 225 25.83 0.51 16.27
N ASP A 226 26.42 0.46 15.08
CA ASP A 226 27.54 1.33 14.70
C ASP A 226 27.07 2.77 14.46
N ILE A 227 25.88 2.95 13.86
CA ILE A 227 25.22 4.27 13.75
C ILE A 227 24.95 4.84 15.14
N SER A 228 24.43 4.03 16.07
CA SER A 228 24.14 4.44 17.44
C SER A 228 25.39 4.81 18.23
N GLU A 229 26.49 4.04 18.10
CA GLU A 229 27.77 4.36 18.74
C GLU A 229 28.37 5.66 18.18
N ALA A 230 28.37 5.83 16.86
CA ALA A 230 28.85 7.05 16.21
C ALA A 230 28.02 8.29 16.63
N ALA A 231 26.69 8.17 16.61
CA ALA A 231 25.77 9.23 17.03
C ALA A 231 25.93 9.60 18.52
N ALA A 232 26.27 8.64 19.37
CA ALA A 232 26.59 8.92 20.78
C ALA A 232 27.93 9.67 20.95
N ALA A 233 28.87 9.50 20.01
CA ALA A 233 30.15 10.20 20.01
C ALA A 233 30.06 11.64 19.46
N THR A 234 29.20 11.90 18.47
CA THR A 234 28.95 13.24 17.89
C THR A 234 27.87 14.03 18.63
N GLY A 235 26.88 13.33 19.20
CA GLY A 235 25.74 13.87 19.94
C GLY A 235 24.39 13.76 19.21
N SER A 236 24.38 13.42 17.92
CA SER A 236 23.17 13.16 17.11
C SER A 236 23.57 12.49 15.77
N VAL A 237 22.66 11.70 15.18
CA VAL A 237 22.81 11.17 13.82
C VAL A 237 22.98 12.28 12.77
N HIS A 238 22.37 13.45 12.98
CA HIS A 238 22.43 14.55 12.01
C HIS A 238 23.85 15.15 11.87
N GLU A 239 24.69 15.03 12.90
CA GLU A 239 26.08 15.51 12.90
C GLU A 239 27.07 14.48 12.32
N LEU A 240 26.59 13.29 11.92
CA LEU A 240 27.43 12.26 11.30
C LEU A 240 27.83 12.63 9.87
N SER A 241 29.08 12.31 9.53
CA SER A 241 29.59 12.27 8.16
C SER A 241 29.51 10.85 7.60
N ALA A 242 29.37 10.70 6.27
CA ALA A 242 29.33 9.39 5.61
C ALA A 242 30.58 8.50 5.87
N SER A 243 31.67 9.07 6.38
CA SER A 243 32.88 8.34 6.80
C SER A 243 32.82 7.76 8.21
N ASP A 244 31.86 8.16 9.04
CA ASP A 244 31.82 7.83 10.47
C ASP A 244 31.25 6.43 10.72
N VAL A 245 30.47 5.91 9.77
CA VAL A 245 29.95 4.53 9.75
C VAL A 245 30.22 3.95 8.38
N ILE A 246 31.00 2.86 8.32
CA ILE A 246 31.34 2.21 7.05
C ILE A 246 30.26 1.18 6.69
N GLY A 247 29.54 1.42 5.60
CA GLY A 247 28.56 0.49 5.06
C GLY A 247 29.21 -0.71 4.35
N GLU A 248 28.47 -1.81 4.28
CA GLU A 248 28.80 -3.00 3.51
C GLU A 248 27.91 -3.05 2.25
N THR A 249 28.52 -3.05 1.06
CA THR A 249 27.80 -3.35 -0.17
C THR A 249 27.45 -4.84 -0.21
N ILE A 250 26.19 -5.16 -0.52
CA ILE A 250 25.70 -6.54 -0.61
C ILE A 250 25.17 -6.88 -1.99
N ASP A 251 25.17 -8.17 -2.33
CA ASP A 251 24.58 -8.66 -3.57
C ASP A 251 23.05 -8.47 -3.57
N ALA A 252 22.53 -7.92 -4.67
CA ALA A 252 21.11 -7.86 -4.98
C ALA A 252 20.86 -8.34 -6.41
N GLN A 253 19.70 -8.93 -6.66
CA GLN A 253 19.31 -9.50 -7.95
C GLN A 253 18.26 -8.60 -8.61
N LEU A 254 18.65 -7.91 -9.68
CA LEU A 254 17.72 -7.17 -10.53
C LEU A 254 17.13 -8.13 -11.59
N ALA A 255 15.80 -8.24 -11.62
CA ALA A 255 15.06 -9.02 -12.62
C ALA A 255 13.71 -8.33 -12.91
N ASP A 256 13.38 -8.18 -14.19
CA ASP A 256 12.11 -7.61 -14.66
C ASP A 256 11.74 -6.25 -14.01
N GLY A 257 12.74 -5.42 -13.73
CA GLY A 257 12.60 -4.10 -13.09
C GLY A 257 12.48 -4.13 -11.55
N GLY A 258 12.31 -5.30 -10.94
CA GLY A 258 12.29 -5.51 -9.49
C GLY A 258 13.63 -6.00 -8.93
N VAL A 259 13.88 -5.73 -7.64
CA VAL A 259 15.14 -6.05 -6.95
C VAL A 259 14.89 -7.02 -5.81
N THR A 260 15.54 -8.18 -5.83
CA THR A 260 15.48 -9.17 -4.73
C THR A 260 16.79 -9.19 -3.95
N LEU A 261 16.72 -9.12 -2.62
CA LEU A 261 17.88 -9.12 -1.72
C LEU A 261 17.58 -9.89 -0.42
N THR A 262 18.62 -10.29 0.31
CA THR A 262 18.48 -10.86 1.65
C THR A 262 18.75 -9.80 2.71
N VAL A 263 17.81 -9.61 3.64
CA VAL A 263 17.94 -8.70 4.78
C VAL A 263 18.13 -9.45 6.09
N GLU A 264 18.79 -8.82 7.06
CA GLU A 264 19.06 -9.36 8.40
C GLU A 264 18.69 -8.32 9.48
N PRO A 265 18.19 -8.74 10.65
CA PRO A 265 17.91 -7.86 11.79
C PRO A 265 19.11 -7.05 12.28
N GLY A 266 18.85 -5.83 12.74
CA GLY A 266 19.84 -4.90 13.27
C GLY A 266 20.55 -4.06 12.21
N TYR A 267 20.08 -4.08 10.96
CA TYR A 267 20.67 -3.35 9.84
C TYR A 267 19.70 -2.32 9.24
N ARG A 268 20.27 -1.25 8.70
CA ARG A 268 19.62 -0.30 7.80
C ARG A 268 20.09 -0.56 6.37
N TYR A 269 19.15 -0.65 5.45
CA TYR A 269 19.39 -0.88 4.03
C TYR A 269 19.16 0.40 3.25
N ALA A 270 20.17 0.81 2.49
CA ALA A 270 20.11 1.93 1.55
C ALA A 270 20.24 1.37 0.13
N LEU A 271 19.23 1.61 -0.70
CA LEU A 271 19.16 1.17 -2.09
C LEU A 271 19.33 2.41 -2.97
N GLU A 272 20.47 2.52 -3.65
CA GLU A 272 20.66 3.47 -4.75
C GLU A 272 20.17 2.81 -6.03
N VAL A 273 19.04 3.28 -6.56
CA VAL A 273 18.35 2.66 -7.70
C VAL A 273 18.37 3.63 -8.87
N SER A 274 18.87 3.16 -10.02
CA SER A 274 18.80 3.88 -11.29
C SER A 274 17.61 3.40 -12.10
N PHE A 275 16.97 4.34 -12.77
CA PHE A 275 15.90 4.17 -13.76
C PHE A 275 16.34 4.86 -15.06
N GLU A 276 15.56 4.76 -16.14
CA GLU A 276 15.91 5.47 -17.40
C GLU A 276 15.95 7.00 -17.24
N GLN A 277 15.09 7.52 -16.37
CA GLN A 277 14.86 8.95 -16.14
C GLN A 277 15.77 9.57 -15.05
N GLY A 278 16.46 8.75 -14.24
CA GLY A 278 17.24 9.28 -13.11
C GLY A 278 17.65 8.25 -12.07
N ILE A 279 18.04 8.73 -10.88
CA ILE A 279 18.48 7.91 -9.73
C ILE A 279 17.74 8.36 -8.49
N ALA A 280 17.36 7.41 -7.63
CA ALA A 280 16.77 7.67 -6.32
C ALA A 280 17.37 6.76 -5.24
N MET A 281 17.45 7.29 -4.01
CA MET A 281 17.93 6.59 -2.83
C MET A 281 16.76 6.25 -1.91
N TYR A 282 16.57 4.97 -1.59
CA TYR A 282 15.53 4.50 -0.66
C TYR A 282 16.15 3.88 0.59
N VAL A 283 15.58 4.14 1.77
CA VAL A 283 16.09 3.61 3.04
C VAL A 283 15.01 2.98 3.92
N PHE A 284 15.35 1.87 4.59
CA PHE A 284 14.53 1.24 5.62
C PHE A 284 15.41 0.52 6.66
N THR A 285 14.86 0.30 7.87
CA THR A 285 15.48 -0.49 8.94
C THR A 285 14.93 -1.92 8.98
N VAL A 286 15.67 -2.83 9.61
CA VAL A 286 15.26 -4.22 9.82
C VAL A 286 15.54 -4.62 11.27
N ALA A 287 14.54 -5.23 11.94
CA ALA A 287 14.55 -5.56 13.37
C ALA A 287 14.09 -6.99 13.68
#